data_AF-A0A2E3SNX2-F1
#
_entry.id   AF-A0A2E3SNX2-F1
#
_cell.length_a   1.000
_cell.length_b   1.000
_cell.length_c   1.000
_cell.angle_alpha   90.00
_cell.angle_beta   90.00
_cell.angle_gamma   90.00
#
_symmetry.space_group_name_H-M   'P 1'
#
loop_
_entity.id
_entity.type
_entity.pdbx_description
1 polymer ?
#
loop_
_entity_poly.entity_id
_entity_poly.type
_entity_poly.pdbx_seq_one_letter_code
_entity_poly.pdbx_strand_id
1 'polypeptide(L)'
;MINTILLGIMGGPEIIIIAVLILLLFGGKRIPEMMRGLGKGIKDMKKTTTDNDLIKDIKDISSEIKDVSSGVNDLTNPGNILKKKK
;
A
#
# COMPACT_ATOMS: atom_id res chain seq x y z
N MET A 1 35.84 -6.30 31.73
CA MET A 1 36.28 -5.41 30.63
C MET A 1 36.31 -6.09 29.27
N ILE A 2 36.51 -7.41 29.19
CA ILE A 2 36.44 -8.19 27.92
C ILE A 2 35.01 -8.30 27.36
N ASN A 3 33.99 -8.43 28.23
CA ASN A 3 32.59 -8.52 27.81
C ASN A 3 32.07 -7.27 27.08
N THR A 4 32.56 -6.07 27.43
CA THR A 4 32.19 -4.82 26.74
C THR A 4 32.81 -4.73 25.36
N ILE A 5 34.01 -5.31 25.18
CA ILE A 5 34.65 -5.41 23.87
C ILE A 5 33.86 -6.42 23.01
N LEU A 6 33.48 -7.58 23.54
CA LEU A 6 32.75 -8.60 22.77
C LEU A 6 31.30 -8.18 22.42
N LEU A 7 30.54 -7.61 23.37
CA LEU A 7 29.22 -6.99 23.10
C LEU A 7 29.31 -5.73 22.25
N GLY A 8 30.41 -4.99 22.40
CA GLY A 8 30.75 -3.83 21.59
C GLY A 8 31.20 -4.22 20.19
N ILE A 9 31.58 -5.46 19.89
CA ILE A 9 31.90 -5.89 18.53
C ILE A 9 30.65 -6.46 17.84
N MET A 10 29.85 -7.27 18.55
CA MET A 10 28.73 -8.07 18.02
C MET A 10 27.46 -7.34 17.52
N GLY A 11 27.48 -6.03 17.26
CA GLY A 11 26.27 -5.45 16.63
C GLY A 11 26.27 -3.98 16.22
N GLY A 12 27.01 -3.10 16.89
CA GLY A 12 27.01 -1.67 16.55
C GLY A 12 28.20 -1.25 15.68
N PRO A 13 29.43 -1.39 16.19
CA PRO A 13 30.65 -0.97 15.51
C PRO A 13 30.96 -1.67 14.19
N GLU A 14 30.64 -2.97 14.03
CA GLU A 14 30.81 -3.67 12.74
C GLU A 14 29.95 -3.07 11.64
N ILE A 15 28.69 -2.74 11.94
CA ILE A 15 27.79 -2.08 10.99
C ILE A 15 28.33 -0.69 10.61
N ILE A 16 28.86 0.06 11.58
CA ILE A 16 29.47 1.37 11.34
C ILE A 16 30.70 1.25 10.43
N ILE A 17 31.57 0.26 10.67
CA ILE A 17 32.76 0.01 9.83
C ILE A 17 32.36 -0.33 8.39
N ILE A 18 31.37 -1.21 8.21
CA ILE A 18 30.84 -1.55 6.88
C ILE A 18 30.22 -0.32 6.22
N ALA A 19 29.43 0.47 6.95
CA ALA A 19 28.83 1.69 6.42
C ALA A 19 29.90 2.69 5.96
N VAL A 20 31.00 2.85 6.72
CA VAL A 20 32.13 3.70 6.34
C VAL A 20 32.84 3.17 5.09
N LEU A 21 33.07 1.86 4.98
CA LEU A 21 33.65 1.24 3.77
C LEU A 21 32.78 1.50 2.54
N ILE A 22 31.47 1.27 2.63
CA ILE A 22 30.54 1.55 1.53
C ILE A 22 30.53 3.05 1.21
N LEU A 23 30.60 3.91 2.23
CA LEU A 23 30.68 5.37 2.05
C LEU A 23 31.98 5.80 1.35
N LEU A 24 33.09 5.09 1.57
CA LEU A 24 34.36 5.36 0.91
C LEU A 24 34.34 4.90 -0.55
N LEU A 25 33.76 3.73 -0.82
CA LEU A 25 33.66 3.15 -2.16
C LEU A 25 32.65 3.90 -3.04
N PHE A 26 31.48 4.20 -2.51
CA PHE A 26 30.38 4.80 -3.26
C PHE A 26 30.26 6.32 -3.01
N GLY A 27 30.85 6.85 -1.95
CA GLY A 27 30.72 8.26 -1.58
C GLY A 27 29.45 8.57 -0.77
N GLY A 28 29.51 9.63 0.04
CA GLY A 28 28.41 10.07 0.92
C GLY A 28 27.07 10.38 0.26
N LYS A 29 27.08 10.65 -1.05
CA LYS A 29 25.91 11.12 -1.80
C LYS A 29 25.21 10.03 -2.61
N ARG A 30 25.90 8.93 -2.96
CA ARG A 30 25.37 7.90 -3.88
C ARG A 30 24.33 6.99 -3.24
N ILE A 31 24.55 6.55 -1.99
CA ILE A 31 23.57 5.70 -1.30
C ILE A 31 22.24 6.46 -1.07
N PRO A 32 22.24 7.70 -0.55
CA PRO A 32 21.00 8.47 -0.40
C PRO A 32 20.31 8.78 -1.72
N GLU A 33 21.07 9.04 -2.79
CA GLU A 33 20.55 9.31 -4.12
C GLU A 33 19.86 8.08 -4.72
N MET A 34 20.49 6.89 -4.62
CA MET A 34 19.88 5.61 -4.99
C MET A 34 18.64 5.29 -4.16
N MET A 35 18.70 5.46 -2.83
CA MET A 35 17.55 5.21 -1.95
C MET A 35 16.37 6.14 -2.29
N ARG A 36 16.64 7.41 -2.60
CA ARG A 36 15.62 8.37 -3.04
C ARG A 36 15.02 7.98 -4.38
N GLY A 37 15.84 7.53 -5.34
CA GLY A 37 15.37 7.05 -6.64
C GLY A 37 14.49 5.81 -6.53
N LEU A 38 14.95 4.79 -5.81
CA LEU A 38 14.20 3.55 -5.56
C LEU A 38 12.92 3.81 -4.77
N GLY A 39 12.98 4.63 -3.72
CA GLY A 39 11.83 4.99 -2.90
C GLY A 39 10.76 5.74 -3.68
N LYS A 40 11.15 6.62 -4.61
CA LYS A 40 10.20 7.26 -5.55
C LYS A 40 9.58 6.23 -6.49
N GLY A 41 10.39 5.36 -7.10
CA GLY A 41 9.89 4.30 -7.98
C GLY A 41 8.86 3.39 -7.30
N ILE A 42 9.17 2.88 -6.10
CA ILE A 42 8.25 2.04 -5.31
C ILE A 42 6.97 2.82 -4.94
N LYS A 43 7.10 4.11 -4.58
CA LYS A 43 5.97 4.96 -4.23
C LYS A 43 5.04 5.21 -5.43
N ASP A 44 5.61 5.46 -6.60
CA ASP A 44 4.84 5.71 -7.82
C ASP A 44 4.17 4.42 -8.32
N MET A 45 4.86 3.28 -8.25
CA MET A 45 4.26 1.96 -8.46
C MET A 45 3.08 1.73 -7.50
N LYS A 46 3.28 1.97 -6.20
CA LYS A 46 2.22 1.78 -5.20
C LYS A 46 1.04 2.72 -5.43
N LYS A 47 1.27 3.98 -5.83
CA LYS A 47 0.20 4.92 -6.18
C LYS A 47 -0.63 4.39 -7.34
N THR A 48 0.00 4.00 -8.45
CA THR A 48 -0.74 3.44 -9.59
C THR A 48 -1.55 2.18 -9.21
N THR A 49 -1.04 1.35 -8.29
CA THR A 49 -1.78 0.17 -7.79
C THR A 49 -2.85 0.51 -6.75
N THR A 50 -2.69 1.60 -6.00
CA THR A 50 -3.56 1.97 -4.87
C THR A 50 -4.40 3.22 -5.17
N ASP A 51 -4.40 3.74 -6.41
CA ASP A 51 -5.13 4.96 -6.74
C ASP A 51 -6.63 4.72 -6.50
N ASN A 52 -7.07 5.25 -5.37
CA ASN A 52 -8.40 5.09 -4.82
C ASN A 52 -9.45 5.79 -5.67
N ASP A 53 -9.05 6.61 -6.65
CA ASP A 53 -9.98 7.25 -7.58
C ASP A 53 -10.65 6.20 -8.47
N LEU A 54 -9.91 5.19 -8.96
CA LEU A 54 -10.52 4.05 -9.68
C LEU A 54 -11.43 3.21 -8.77
N ILE A 55 -11.02 3.01 -7.50
CA ILE A 55 -11.81 2.24 -6.53
C ILE A 55 -13.07 3.02 -6.13
N LYS A 56 -12.99 4.35 -6.05
CA LYS A 56 -14.11 5.24 -5.73
C LYS A 56 -15.10 5.32 -6.89
N ASP A 57 -14.61 5.43 -8.13
CA ASP A 57 -15.44 5.40 -9.33
C ASP A 57 -16.17 4.05 -9.46
N ILE A 58 -15.48 2.93 -9.23
CA ILE A 58 -16.11 1.59 -9.20
C ILE A 58 -17.12 1.46 -8.07
N LYS A 59 -16.84 2.03 -6.90
CA LYS A 59 -17.73 1.98 -5.74
C LYS A 59 -18.99 2.82 -5.94
N ASP A 60 -18.88 3.98 -6.56
CA ASP A 60 -19.99 4.88 -6.85
C ASP A 60 -20.91 4.24 -7.92
N ILE A 61 -20.33 3.66 -8.99
CA ILE A 61 -21.07 2.87 -9.98
C ILE A 61 -21.74 1.65 -9.32
N SER A 62 -21.05 0.97 -8.40
CA SER A 62 -21.61 -0.18 -7.69
C SER A 62 -22.77 0.21 -6.77
N SER A 63 -22.77 1.41 -6.17
CA SER A 63 -23.90 1.90 -5.40
C SER A 63 -25.11 2.21 -6.28
N GLU A 64 -24.90 2.83 -7.44
CA GLU A 64 -25.97 3.17 -8.39
C GLU A 64 -26.62 1.92 -9.01
N ILE A 65 -25.83 0.92 -9.41
CA ILE A 65 -26.33 -0.37 -9.91
C ILE A 65 -27.13 -1.11 -8.82
N LYS A 66 -26.74 -0.98 -7.54
CA LYS A 66 -27.44 -1.64 -6.43
C LYS A 66 -28.82 -1.03 -6.20
N ASP A 67 -28.97 0.28 -6.34
CA ASP A 67 -30.26 0.97 -6.22
C ASP A 67 -31.18 0.63 -7.41
N VAL A 68 -30.63 0.54 -8.63
CA VAL A 68 -31.36 0.06 -9.81
C VAL A 68 -31.77 -1.41 -9.65
N SER A 69 -30.87 -2.27 -9.17
CA SER A 69 -31.16 -3.69 -8.93
C SER A 69 -32.24 -3.90 -7.87
N SER A 70 -32.29 -3.04 -6.86
CA SER A 70 -33.32 -3.07 -5.83
C SER A 70 -34.69 -2.73 -6.43
N GLY A 71 -34.76 -1.67 -7.24
CA GLY A 71 -35.99 -1.30 -7.95
C GLY A 71 -36.46 -2.35 -8.96
N VAL A 72 -35.54 -3.01 -9.67
CA VAL A 72 -35.87 -4.11 -10.61
C VAL A 72 -36.39 -5.34 -9.86
N ASN A 73 -35.80 -5.69 -8.71
CA ASN A 73 -36.24 -6.83 -7.91
C ASN A 73 -37.67 -6.63 -7.37
N ASP A 74 -38.02 -5.41 -7.00
CA ASP A 74 -39.37 -5.07 -6.52
C ASP A 74 -40.44 -5.17 -7.63
N LEU A 75 -40.05 -4.94 -8.89
CA LEU A 75 -40.92 -5.05 -10.06
C LEU A 75 -41.04 -6.49 -10.58
N THR A 76 -40.00 -7.30 -10.39
CA THR A 76 -39.93 -8.67 -10.91
C THR A 76 -40.37 -9.72 -9.88
N ASN A 77 -40.67 -9.33 -8.64
CA ASN A 77 -41.16 -10.23 -7.59
C ASN A 77 -42.69 -10.15 -7.41
N PRO A 78 -43.49 -10.98 -8.12
CA PRO A 78 -44.95 -10.91 -8.13
C PRO A 78 -45.63 -11.32 -6.81
N GLY A 79 -44.89 -11.83 -5.82
CA GLY A 79 -45.45 -12.36 -4.55
C GLY A 79 -46.22 -11.32 -3.72
N ASN A 80 -45.87 -10.03 -3.83
CA ASN A 80 -46.52 -8.96 -3.07
C ASN A 80 -47.75 -8.34 -3.78
N ILE A 81 -47.90 -8.57 -5.09
CA ILE A 81 -49.02 -8.05 -5.90
C ILE A 81 -50.32 -8.81 -5.57
N LEU A 82 -50.20 -10.09 -5.19
CA LEU A 82 -51.31 -10.95 -4.78
C LEU A 82 -51.81 -10.67 -3.35
N LYS A 83 -50.98 -10.06 -2.49
CA LYS A 83 -51.41 -9.61 -1.14
C LYS A 83 -52.02 -8.22 -1.14
N LYS A 84 -51.77 -7.38 -2.15
CA LYS A 84 -52.32 -6.00 -2.24
C LYS A 84 -53.76 -5.96 -2.78
N LYS A 85 -54.28 -7.07 -3.31
CA LYS A 85 -55.62 -7.16 -3.92
C LYS A 85 -56.67 -7.87 -3.04
N LYS A 86 -56.36 -8.15 -1.77
CA LYS A 86 -57.31 -8.69 -0.79
C LYS A 86 -57.53 -7.69 0.33
#